data_AF-A0A8R1IJU3-F1
#
_entry.id   AF-A0A8R1IJU3-F1
#
_cell.length_a   1.000
_cell.length_b   1.000
_cell.length_c   1.000
_cell.angle_alpha   90.00
_cell.angle_beta   90.00
_cell.angle_gamma   90.00
#
_symmetry.space_group_name_H-M   'P 1'
#
loop_
_entity.id
_entity.type
_entity.pdbx_description
1 polymer ?
#
loop_
_entity_poly.entity_id
_entity_poly.type
_entity_poly.pdbx_seq_one_letter_code
_entity_poly.pdbx_strand_id
1 'polypeptide(L)'
;MSRQLGRSRNAIRRYATDLIKYGKKQKLPQTTQHPHLPTGKRRNSHQQLYKGLDLKDATEAEWDPITEAELKTLVVNMSNRVIEVIQKFGGDTKY
;
A
#
# COMPACT_ATOMS: atom_id res chain seq x y z
N MET A 1 -11.63 -4.77 18.28
CA MET A 1 -10.97 -4.18 17.08
C MET A 1 -10.93 -5.15 15.89
N SER A 2 -11.16 -6.46 16.07
CA SER A 2 -11.24 -7.47 14.99
C SER A 2 -12.03 -7.05 13.73
N ARG A 3 -13.25 -6.50 13.88
CA ARG A 3 -14.04 -6.01 12.71
C ARG A 3 -13.33 -4.91 11.93
N GLN A 4 -12.65 -3.98 12.62
CA GLN A 4 -11.91 -2.89 12.00
C GLN A 4 -10.65 -3.40 11.30
N LEU A 5 -9.95 -4.36 11.92
CA LEU A 5 -8.80 -5.03 11.33
C LEU A 5 -9.18 -5.78 10.04
N GLY A 6 -10.29 -6.53 10.06
CA GLY A 6 -10.83 -7.18 8.87
C GLY A 6 -11.19 -6.20 7.74
N ARG A 7 -11.82 -5.06 8.08
CA ARG A 7 -12.10 -3.98 7.10
C ARG A 7 -10.81 -3.40 6.51
N SER A 8 -9.81 -3.15 7.35
CA SER A 8 -8.51 -2.61 6.93
C SER A 8 -7.79 -3.56 5.96
N ARG A 9 -7.69 -4.85 6.31
CA ARG A 9 -7.12 -5.89 5.43
C ARG A 9 -7.83 -5.94 4.08
N ASN A 10 -9.16 -5.90 4.08
CA ASN A 10 -9.94 -5.90 2.84
C ASN A 10 -9.70 -4.64 1.98
N ALA A 11 -9.51 -3.46 2.60
CA ALA A 11 -9.20 -2.24 1.88
C ALA A 11 -7.83 -2.33 1.18
N ILE A 12 -6.82 -2.84 1.87
CA ILE A 12 -5.46 -2.99 1.31
C ILE A 12 -5.43 -3.98 0.16
N ARG A 13 -6.06 -5.15 0.31
CA ARG A 13 -6.15 -6.16 -0.77
C ARG A 13 -6.81 -5.59 -2.03
N ARG A 14 -7.86 -4.78 -1.87
CA ARG A 14 -8.51 -4.08 -3.00
C ARG A 14 -7.56 -3.11 -3.68
N TYR A 15 -6.89 -2.27 -2.90
CA TYR A 15 -5.93 -1.30 -3.44
C TYR A 15 -4.78 -1.97 -4.21
N ALA A 16 -4.19 -3.02 -3.64
CA ALA A 16 -3.13 -3.79 -4.30
C ALA A 16 -3.62 -4.47 -5.59
N THR A 17 -4.84 -5.00 -5.58
CA THR A 17 -5.46 -5.60 -6.78
C THR A 17 -5.74 -4.57 -7.87
N ASP A 18 -6.20 -3.38 -7.50
CA ASP A 18 -6.46 -2.29 -8.44
C ASP A 18 -5.18 -1.82 -9.12
N LEU A 19 -4.06 -1.71 -8.39
CA LEU A 19 -2.74 -1.38 -8.95
C LEU A 19 -2.35 -2.33 -10.10
N ILE A 20 -2.55 -3.64 -9.91
CA ILE A 20 -2.33 -4.66 -10.95
C ILE A 20 -3.29 -4.47 -12.13
N LYS A 21 -4.57 -4.20 -11.85
CA LYS A 21 -5.62 -4.04 -12.87
C LYS A 21 -5.37 -2.82 -13.76
N TYR A 22 -4.97 -1.69 -13.17
CA TYR A 22 -4.61 -0.48 -13.93
C TYR A 22 -3.35 -0.72 -14.78
N GLY A 23 -2.34 -1.43 -14.27
CA GLY A 23 -1.17 -1.84 -15.06
C GLY A 23 -1.53 -2.72 -16.27
N LYS A 24 -2.57 -3.56 -16.15
CA LYS A 24 -3.07 -4.41 -17.25
C LYS A 24 -3.87 -3.63 -18.31
N LYS A 25 -4.66 -2.62 -17.91
CA LYS A 25 -5.50 -1.82 -18.83
C LYS A 25 -4.73 -0.92 -19.81
N GLN A 26 -3.43 -0.70 -19.62
CA GLN A 26 -2.60 -0.04 -20.63
C GLN A 26 -2.36 -0.92 -21.87
N LYS A 27 -2.87 -2.15 -21.92
CA LYS A 27 -2.84 -3.01 -23.11
C LYS A 27 -4.26 -3.21 -23.68
N LEU A 28 -4.57 -2.48 -24.77
CA LEU A 28 -5.53 -2.74 -25.88
C LEU A 28 -6.89 -1.95 -25.90
N PRO A 29 -7.47 -1.53 -27.07
CA PRO A 29 -7.04 -1.66 -28.48
C PRO A 29 -6.59 -0.35 -29.15
N GLN A 30 -5.64 -0.45 -30.10
CA GLN A 30 -5.39 0.60 -31.08
C GLN A 30 -6.58 0.67 -32.04
N THR A 31 -7.43 1.67 -31.87
CA THR A 31 -8.33 2.16 -32.93
C THR A 31 -8.09 3.64 -33.09
N THR A 32 -7.58 3.98 -34.28
CA THR A 32 -7.70 5.23 -35.05
C THR A 32 -6.37 5.43 -35.76
N GLN A 33 -6.40 5.28 -37.10
CA GLN A 33 -5.24 5.49 -37.95
C GLN A 33 -4.75 6.94 -37.82
N HIS A 34 -3.57 7.13 -37.22
CA HIS A 34 -2.84 8.39 -37.26
C HIS A 34 -1.39 8.13 -37.69
N PRO A 35 -0.76 9.07 -38.45
CA PRO A 35 0.54 8.87 -39.08
C PRO A 35 1.65 8.59 -38.06
N HIS A 36 2.53 7.67 -38.43
CA HIS A 36 3.64 7.15 -37.62
C HIS A 36 4.49 8.24 -36.95
N LEU A 37 4.43 8.30 -35.61
CA LEU A 37 5.50 8.85 -34.77
C LEU A 37 6.46 7.70 -34.38
N PRO A 38 7.78 7.96 -34.27
CA PRO A 38 8.75 6.93 -33.96
C PRO A 38 8.47 6.36 -32.57
N THR A 39 8.33 5.04 -32.54
CA THR A 39 8.04 4.21 -31.37
C THR A 39 8.93 4.56 -30.18
N GLY A 40 8.35 5.21 -29.18
CA GLY A 40 8.90 5.25 -27.84
C GLY A 40 9.10 3.82 -27.32
N LYS A 41 10.34 3.53 -26.94
CA LYS A 41 10.87 2.25 -26.42
C LYS A 41 9.83 1.45 -25.61
N ARG A 42 9.20 0.45 -26.25
CA ARG A 42 8.27 -0.51 -25.62
C ARG A 42 9.02 -1.57 -24.82
N ARG A 43 9.77 -1.14 -23.80
CA ARG A 43 10.34 -2.00 -22.76
C ARG A 43 9.88 -1.36 -21.48
N ASN A 44 8.91 -1.93 -20.73
CA ASN A 44 8.63 -1.64 -19.31
C ASN A 44 7.37 -2.34 -18.76
N SER A 45 6.32 -2.60 -19.55
CA SER A 45 5.03 -3.06 -18.98
C SER A 45 5.06 -4.44 -18.29
N HIS A 46 5.92 -5.36 -18.77
CA HIS A 46 5.95 -6.73 -18.25
C HIS A 46 6.72 -6.80 -16.93
N GLN A 47 7.92 -6.20 -16.87
CA GLN A 47 8.70 -6.09 -15.64
C GLN A 47 7.95 -5.32 -14.53
N GLN A 48 7.23 -4.25 -14.88
CA GLN A 48 6.41 -3.52 -13.90
C GLN A 48 5.23 -4.35 -13.37
N LEU A 49 4.69 -5.27 -14.17
CA LEU A 49 3.63 -6.17 -13.73
C LEU A 49 4.14 -7.23 -12.74
N TYR A 50 5.33 -7.82 -12.99
CA TYR A 50 5.95 -8.75 -12.05
C TYR A 50 6.30 -8.08 -10.72
N LYS A 51 6.94 -6.89 -10.77
CA LYS A 51 7.23 -6.10 -9.56
C LYS A 51 5.98 -5.72 -8.78
N GLY A 52 4.88 -5.43 -9.48
CA GLY A 52 3.60 -5.14 -8.84
C GLY A 52 2.99 -6.37 -8.14
N LEU A 53 3.13 -7.57 -8.73
CA LEU A 53 2.64 -8.81 -8.14
C LEU A 53 3.44 -9.16 -6.88
N ASP A 54 4.77 -9.08 -6.95
CA ASP A 54 5.65 -9.32 -5.81
C ASP A 54 5.35 -8.34 -4.67
N LEU A 55 5.13 -7.06 -5.00
CA LEU A 55 4.75 -6.05 -4.01
C LEU A 55 3.38 -6.34 -3.38
N LYS A 56 2.39 -6.76 -4.16
CA LYS A 56 1.09 -7.16 -3.64
C LYS A 56 1.24 -8.30 -2.64
N ASP A 57 1.91 -9.37 -3.04
CA ASP A 57 2.02 -10.58 -2.23
C ASP A 57 2.83 -10.31 -0.94
N ALA A 58 3.91 -9.52 -1.04
CA ALA A 58 4.67 -9.07 0.12
C ALA A 58 3.84 -8.19 1.07
N THR A 59 3.03 -7.27 0.52
CA THR A 59 2.17 -6.40 1.34
C THR A 59 1.10 -7.22 2.08
N GLU A 60 0.50 -8.21 1.42
CA GLU A 60 -0.47 -9.10 2.08
C GLU A 60 0.20 -9.97 3.15
N ALA A 61 1.39 -10.51 2.87
CA ALA A 61 2.15 -11.34 3.80
C ALA A 61 2.61 -10.59 5.06
N GLU A 62 2.98 -9.32 4.95
CA GLU A 62 3.37 -8.49 6.11
C GLU A 62 2.17 -7.96 6.90
N TRP A 63 1.05 -7.70 6.21
CA TRP A 63 -0.13 -7.08 6.83
C TRP A 63 -1.07 -8.07 7.54
N ASP A 64 -1.16 -9.31 7.05
CA ASP A 64 -2.05 -10.33 7.63
C ASP A 64 -1.63 -10.85 9.02
N PRO A 65 -0.33 -10.98 9.35
CA PRO A 65 0.12 -11.41 10.68
C PRO A 65 -0.13 -10.39 11.79
N ILE A 66 -0.26 -9.09 11.49
CA ILE A 66 -0.46 -8.04 12.49
C ILE A 66 -1.67 -8.39 13.36
N THR A 67 -1.44 -8.51 14.65
CA THR A 67 -2.41 -8.99 15.62
C THR A 67 -3.23 -7.85 16.23
N GLU A 68 -4.43 -8.18 16.72
CA GLU A 68 -5.23 -7.22 17.49
C GLU A 68 -4.52 -6.78 18.78
N ALA A 69 -3.69 -7.65 19.37
CA ALA A 69 -2.96 -7.35 20.59
C ALA A 69 -1.89 -6.28 20.36
N GLU A 70 -1.08 -6.40 19.31
CA GLU A 70 -0.07 -5.39 18.95
C GLU A 70 -0.70 -4.02 18.72
N LEU A 71 -1.82 -3.97 18.00
CA LEU A 71 -2.55 -2.72 17.76
C LEU A 71 -3.15 -2.13 19.04
N LYS A 72 -3.67 -2.97 19.93
CA LYS A 72 -4.17 -2.51 21.24
C LYS A 72 -3.04 -1.94 22.09
N THR A 73 -1.90 -2.63 22.16
CA THR A 73 -0.72 -2.17 22.89
C THR A 73 -0.23 -0.84 22.33
N LEU A 74 -0.19 -0.68 21.01
CA LEU A 74 0.16 0.59 20.37
C LEU A 74 -0.78 1.73 20.81
N VAL A 75 -2.10 1.50 20.78
CA VAL A 75 -3.10 2.50 21.19
C VAL A 75 -2.98 2.85 22.68
N VAL A 76 -2.81 1.86 23.54
CA VAL A 76 -2.61 2.08 24.98
C VAL A 76 -1.35 2.92 25.24
N ASN A 77 -0.27 2.65 24.51
CA ASN A 77 0.97 3.41 24.64
C ASN A 77 0.90 4.84 24.08
N MET A 78 -0.15 5.21 23.34
CA MET A 78 -0.32 6.60 22.87
C MET A 78 -0.43 7.58 24.04
N SER A 79 -1.09 7.20 25.14
CA SER A 79 -1.18 8.05 26.34
C SER A 79 0.19 8.31 26.94
N ASN A 80 1.07 7.30 26.97
CA ASN A 80 2.44 7.46 27.45
C ASN A 80 3.24 8.43 26.57
N ARG A 81 3.06 8.39 25.24
CA ARG A 81 3.68 9.35 24.32
C ARG A 81 3.23 10.78 24.60
N VAL A 82 1.93 11.00 24.84
CA VAL A 82 1.39 12.32 25.17
C VAL A 82 1.96 12.82 26.50
N ILE A 83 2.08 11.96 27.51
CA ILE A 83 2.70 12.30 28.79
C ILE A 83 4.16 12.73 28.59
N GLU A 84 4.94 12.00 27.78
CA GLU A 84 6.33 12.38 27.47
C GLU A 84 6.42 13.75 26.77
N VAL A 85 5.51 14.06 25.84
CA VAL A 85 5.44 15.40 25.20
C VAL A 85 5.19 16.49 26.24
N ILE A 86 4.25 16.27 27.18
CA ILE A 86 3.96 17.23 28.25
C ILE A 86 5.19 17.45 29.14
N GLN A 87 5.86 16.36 29.54
CA GLN A 87 7.07 16.41 30.37
C GLN A 87 8.22 17.16 29.70
N LYS A 88 8.28 17.14 28.37
CA LYS A 88 9.29 17.86 27.57
C LYS A 88 8.85 19.25 27.13
N PHE A 89 7.75 19.79 27.68
CA PHE A 89 7.20 21.10 27.29
C PHE A 89 6.93 21.23 25.78
N GLY A 90 6.45 20.15 25.16
CA GLY A 90 6.20 20.10 23.71
C GLY A 90 7.42 19.73 22.86
N GLY A 91 8.58 19.44 23.47
CA GLY A 91 9.77 19.00 22.76
C GLY A 91 9.72 17.54 22.27
N ASP A 92 10.69 17.19 21.43
CA ASP A 92 10.75 15.88 20.75
C ASP A 92 10.84 14.70 21.72
N THR A 93 10.07 13.64 21.42
CA THR A 93 10.12 12.37 22.15
C THR A 93 10.98 11.35 21.40
N LYS A 94 11.23 10.18 22.03
CA LYS A 94 11.92 9.06 21.37
C LYS A 94 11.05 8.30 20.35
N TYR A 95 9.77 8.70 20.22
CA TYR A 95 8.73 8.10 19.39
C TYR A 95 8.33 9.00 18.23
#